data_AF-A0A383BW42-F1
#
_entry.id   AF-A0A383BW42-F1
#
_cell.length_a   1.000
_cell.length_b   1.000
_cell.length_c   1.000
_cell.angle_alpha   90.00
_cell.angle_beta   90.00
_cell.angle_gamma   90.00
#
_symmetry.space_group_name_H-M   'P 1'
#
loop_
_entity.id
_entity.type
_entity.pdbx_description
1 polymer ?
#
loop_
_entity_poly.entity_id
_entity_poly.type
_entity_poly.pdbx_seq_one_letter_code
_entity_poly.pdbx_strand_id
1 'polypeptide(L)'
;FSSLTGHDFHEMASHFDYILPKHYFWHRGNDGMYGTVARWVRQIAEWNPKLREADCFAVVKALMGLELPNTNSLADMDLGFPAEFFSEVVHSETRRALEAAGDDGKVIAWVSTGRNPHGGEPMTARELQGILEASQDAGLQRFLFQPDPDLSASEWTVISGMCGNLWKQHPDGYWPSGSTAPEAFGRDADESTGEDRS
;
A
#
# COMPACT_ATOMS: atom_id res chain seq x y z
N PHE A 1 -5.19 -4.01 -12.76
CA PHE A 1 -4.48 -2.76 -12.45
C PHE A 1 -3.06 -2.76 -13.01
N SER A 2 -2.18 -3.70 -12.64
CA SER A 2 -0.81 -3.71 -13.18
C SER A 2 -0.74 -3.98 -14.70
N SER A 3 -1.70 -4.71 -15.26
CA SER A 3 -1.86 -4.82 -16.72
C SER A 3 -2.22 -3.48 -17.38
N LEU A 4 -2.93 -2.59 -16.68
CA LEU A 4 -3.27 -1.25 -17.16
C LEU A 4 -2.06 -0.32 -17.18
N THR A 5 -0.99 -0.65 -16.46
CA THR A 5 0.31 0.04 -16.57
C THR A 5 1.22 -0.61 -17.62
N GLY A 6 0.67 -1.49 -18.47
CA GLY A 6 1.36 -2.10 -19.60
C GLY A 6 2.14 -3.36 -19.28
N HIS A 7 1.95 -3.97 -18.09
CA HIS A 7 2.60 -5.23 -17.75
C HIS A 7 1.85 -6.41 -18.35
N ASP A 8 2.52 -7.14 -19.25
CA ASP A 8 2.07 -8.44 -19.71
C ASP A 8 2.77 -9.54 -18.89
N PHE A 9 2.15 -9.97 -17.80
CA PHE A 9 2.77 -10.95 -16.90
C PHE A 9 2.99 -12.31 -17.55
N HIS A 10 2.18 -12.66 -18.56
CA HIS A 10 2.34 -13.90 -19.31
C HIS A 10 3.64 -13.87 -20.11
N GLU A 11 3.85 -12.81 -20.91
CA GLU A 11 5.09 -12.67 -21.68
C GLU A 11 6.31 -12.46 -20.77
N MET A 12 6.16 -11.63 -19.72
CA MET A 12 7.20 -11.38 -18.73
C MET A 12 7.68 -12.66 -18.05
N ALA A 13 6.80 -13.59 -17.74
CA ALA A 13 7.14 -14.85 -17.06
C ALA A 13 8.08 -15.74 -17.89
N SER A 14 8.06 -15.61 -19.22
CA SER A 14 8.96 -16.34 -20.12
C SER A 14 10.38 -15.76 -20.16
N HIS A 15 10.55 -14.49 -19.77
CA HIS A 15 11.80 -13.75 -19.91
C HIS A 15 12.46 -13.40 -18.58
N PHE A 16 11.70 -13.32 -17.49
CA PHE A 16 12.20 -12.90 -16.19
C PHE A 16 12.14 -14.03 -15.16
N ASP A 17 13.14 -14.03 -14.27
CA ASP A 17 13.17 -14.90 -13.09
C ASP A 17 12.14 -14.45 -12.05
N TYR A 18 11.94 -13.13 -11.94
CA TYR A 18 10.99 -12.53 -11.01
C TYR A 18 10.20 -11.42 -11.69
N ILE A 19 8.93 -11.32 -11.30
CA ILE A 19 8.00 -10.28 -11.70
C ILE A 19 7.61 -9.50 -10.44
N LEU A 20 7.76 -8.19 -10.49
CA LEU A 20 7.49 -7.32 -9.34
C LEU A 20 6.26 -6.43 -9.60
N PRO A 21 5.02 -7.00 -9.55
CA PRO A 21 3.82 -6.20 -9.73
C PRO A 21 3.71 -5.15 -8.62
N LYS A 22 3.40 -3.92 -8.98
CA LYS A 22 3.18 -2.84 -8.01
C LYS A 22 1.81 -2.99 -7.35
N HIS A 23 1.79 -3.34 -6.08
CA HIS A 23 0.60 -3.28 -5.22
C HIS A 23 0.44 -1.87 -4.65
N TYR A 24 0.35 -0.89 -5.55
CA TYR A 24 0.21 0.53 -5.20
C TYR A 24 -1.27 0.85 -5.02
N PHE A 25 -1.79 0.44 -3.86
CA PHE A 25 -3.18 0.67 -3.48
C PHE A 25 -3.38 2.01 -2.77
N TRP A 26 -2.49 2.98 -2.98
CA TRP A 26 -2.53 4.23 -2.21
C TRP A 26 -3.85 4.98 -2.39
N HIS A 27 -4.18 5.69 -1.31
CA HIS A 27 -5.26 6.63 -1.29
C HIS A 27 -4.81 7.90 -2.02
N ARG A 28 -5.55 8.35 -3.04
CA ARG A 28 -5.20 9.52 -3.88
C ARG A 28 -3.80 9.42 -4.53
N GLY A 29 -3.26 10.55 -5.01
CA GLY A 29 -1.94 10.64 -5.65
C GLY A 29 -1.89 10.20 -7.11
N ASN A 30 -0.74 10.40 -7.76
CA ASN A 30 -0.57 10.08 -9.18
C ASN A 30 -0.54 8.55 -9.41
N ASP A 31 0.23 7.80 -8.64
CA ASP A 31 0.48 6.39 -8.98
C ASP A 31 -0.35 5.38 -8.17
N GLY A 32 -1.17 5.84 -7.23
CA GLY A 32 -2.08 4.99 -6.45
C GLY A 32 -3.32 4.57 -7.23
N MET A 33 -3.89 3.41 -6.90
CA MET A 33 -5.12 2.90 -7.53
C MET A 33 -6.29 3.88 -7.40
N TYR A 34 -6.64 4.31 -6.17
CA TYR A 34 -7.75 5.26 -5.96
C TYR A 34 -7.47 6.60 -6.64
N GLY A 35 -6.23 7.10 -6.55
CA GLY A 35 -5.83 8.31 -7.26
C GLY A 35 -6.03 8.19 -8.77
N THR A 36 -5.64 7.07 -9.35
CA THR A 36 -5.77 6.79 -10.79
C THR A 36 -7.23 6.75 -11.21
N VAL A 37 -8.08 6.02 -10.49
CA VAL A 37 -9.53 5.96 -10.76
C VAL A 37 -10.14 7.36 -10.68
N ALA A 38 -9.89 8.11 -9.60
CA ALA A 38 -10.46 9.44 -9.41
C ALA A 38 -10.06 10.42 -10.52
N ARG A 39 -8.79 10.39 -10.98
CA ARG A 39 -8.34 11.24 -12.10
C ARG A 39 -9.04 10.88 -13.40
N TRP A 40 -9.18 9.59 -13.71
CA TRP A 40 -9.88 9.16 -14.93
C TRP A 40 -11.36 9.54 -14.90
N VAL A 41 -12.05 9.36 -13.77
CA VAL A 41 -13.44 9.81 -13.61
C VAL A 41 -13.58 11.31 -13.87
N ARG A 42 -12.72 12.14 -13.25
CA ARG A 42 -12.70 13.59 -13.46
C ARG A 42 -12.41 13.97 -14.91
N GLN A 43 -11.44 13.30 -15.54
CA GLN A 43 -11.05 13.58 -16.91
C GLN A 43 -12.17 13.23 -17.91
N ILE A 44 -12.85 12.10 -17.71
CA ILE A 44 -13.98 11.70 -18.54
C ILE A 44 -15.15 12.68 -18.40
N ALA A 45 -15.44 13.15 -17.18
CA ALA A 45 -16.47 14.15 -16.92
C ALA A 45 -16.14 15.48 -17.61
N GLU A 46 -14.88 15.92 -17.56
CA GLU A 46 -14.41 17.13 -18.25
C GLU A 46 -14.57 17.03 -19.77
N TRP A 47 -14.18 15.89 -20.36
CA TRP A 47 -14.34 15.66 -21.80
C TRP A 47 -15.80 15.50 -22.22
N ASN A 48 -16.69 15.11 -21.31
CA ASN A 48 -18.08 14.79 -21.61
C ASN A 48 -19.05 15.45 -20.61
N PRO A 49 -19.30 16.77 -20.70
CA PRO A 49 -20.08 17.52 -19.70
C PRO A 49 -21.55 17.10 -19.52
N LYS A 50 -22.06 16.20 -20.38
CA LYS A 50 -23.42 15.65 -20.29
C LYS A 50 -23.50 14.35 -19.50
N LEU A 51 -22.37 13.71 -19.22
CA LEU A 51 -22.33 12.50 -18.40
C LEU A 51 -22.46 12.87 -16.93
N ARG A 52 -23.19 12.05 -16.18
CA ARG A 52 -23.17 12.13 -14.71
C ARG A 52 -21.93 11.43 -14.20
N GLU A 53 -21.56 11.72 -12.95
CA GLU A 53 -20.41 11.09 -12.31
C GLU A 53 -20.49 9.55 -12.32
N ALA A 54 -21.68 8.98 -12.05
CA ALA A 54 -21.91 7.54 -12.13
C ALA A 54 -21.64 6.95 -13.53
N ASP A 55 -21.98 7.70 -14.58
CA ASP A 55 -21.71 7.27 -15.96
C ASP A 55 -20.18 7.27 -16.22
N CYS A 56 -19.45 8.23 -15.65
CA CYS A 56 -17.98 8.29 -15.72
C CYS A 56 -17.33 7.12 -14.98
N PHE A 57 -17.82 6.76 -13.79
CA PHE A 57 -17.37 5.55 -13.08
C PHE A 57 -17.63 4.28 -13.88
N ALA A 58 -18.79 4.16 -14.54
CA ALA A 58 -19.10 3.01 -15.39
C ALA A 58 -18.10 2.88 -16.56
N VAL A 59 -17.71 4.00 -17.17
CA VAL A 59 -16.67 4.01 -18.21
C VAL A 59 -15.32 3.58 -17.63
N VAL A 60 -14.90 4.11 -16.48
CA VAL A 60 -13.63 3.71 -15.85
C VAL A 60 -13.63 2.22 -15.50
N LYS A 61 -14.73 1.69 -14.93
CA LYS A 61 -14.89 0.26 -14.66
C LYS A 61 -14.72 -0.58 -15.93
N ALA A 62 -15.36 -0.17 -17.03
CA ALA A 62 -15.25 -0.88 -18.31
C ALA A 62 -13.84 -0.82 -18.90
N LEU A 63 -13.15 0.32 -18.81
CA LEU A 63 -11.78 0.49 -19.31
C LEU A 63 -10.76 -0.28 -18.47
N MET A 64 -10.93 -0.29 -17.15
CA MET A 64 -9.95 -0.84 -16.21
C MET A 64 -10.23 -2.30 -15.84
N GLY A 65 -11.45 -2.79 -16.06
CA GLY A 65 -11.90 -4.08 -15.52
C GLY A 65 -11.77 -4.14 -14.00
N LEU A 66 -12.01 -3.01 -13.32
CA LEU A 66 -11.87 -2.81 -11.89
C LEU A 66 -13.17 -2.23 -11.32
N GLU A 67 -13.72 -2.91 -10.32
CA GLU A 67 -14.89 -2.45 -9.57
C GLU A 67 -14.46 -2.14 -8.14
N LEU A 68 -14.71 -0.91 -7.70
CA LEU A 68 -14.41 -0.50 -6.33
C LEU A 68 -15.63 -0.76 -5.44
N PRO A 69 -15.50 -1.60 -4.40
CA PRO A 69 -16.62 -1.89 -3.52
C PRO A 69 -17.04 -0.63 -2.74
N ASN A 70 -18.33 -0.51 -2.48
CA ASN A 70 -18.91 0.57 -1.69
C ASN A 70 -18.54 1.99 -2.17
N THR A 71 -18.18 2.16 -3.44
CA THR A 71 -17.77 3.45 -4.04
C THR A 71 -18.72 3.82 -5.18
N ASN A 72 -19.59 4.80 -4.95
CA ASN A 72 -20.57 5.26 -5.95
C ASN A 72 -20.28 6.69 -6.44
N SER A 73 -19.35 7.37 -5.79
CA SER A 73 -18.95 8.75 -6.08
C SER A 73 -17.49 9.01 -5.73
N LEU A 74 -16.94 10.12 -6.24
CA LEU A 74 -15.65 10.65 -5.87
C LEU A 74 -15.59 11.01 -4.38
N ALA A 75 -16.71 11.40 -3.78
CA ALA A 75 -16.78 11.71 -2.36
C ALA A 75 -16.68 10.44 -1.49
N ASP A 76 -17.24 9.30 -1.93
CA ASP A 76 -17.09 8.02 -1.21
C ASP A 76 -15.62 7.59 -1.17
N MET A 77 -14.86 7.90 -2.22
CA MET A 77 -13.42 7.63 -2.26
C MET A 77 -12.63 8.43 -1.23
N ASP A 78 -13.20 9.45 -0.58
CA ASP A 78 -12.55 10.25 0.46
C ASP A 78 -12.72 9.63 1.87
N LEU A 79 -13.51 8.55 1.99
CA LEU A 79 -13.80 7.88 3.27
C LEU A 79 -12.77 6.80 3.65
N GLY A 80 -11.73 6.60 2.83
CA GLY A 80 -10.75 5.52 3.01
C GLY A 80 -11.18 4.20 2.34
N PHE A 81 -10.42 3.13 2.61
CA PHE A 81 -10.71 1.81 2.05
C PHE A 81 -11.73 1.05 2.91
N PRO A 82 -12.87 0.59 2.33
CA PRO A 82 -13.76 -0.34 3.02
C PRO A 82 -13.07 -1.70 3.21
N ALA A 83 -13.58 -2.55 4.11
CA ALA A 83 -13.00 -3.87 4.35
C ALA A 83 -13.00 -4.73 3.07
N GLU A 84 -14.07 -4.61 2.28
CA GLU A 84 -14.28 -5.27 1.01
C GLU A 84 -13.21 -4.92 -0.03
N PHE A 85 -12.57 -3.74 0.08
CA PHE A 85 -11.45 -3.39 -0.78
C PHE A 85 -10.31 -4.42 -0.67
N PHE A 86 -9.98 -4.85 0.55
CA PHE A 86 -8.93 -5.84 0.75
C PHE A 86 -9.39 -7.22 0.28
N SER A 87 -10.54 -7.69 0.76
CA SER A 87 -11.03 -9.04 0.47
C SER A 87 -11.44 -9.27 -0.98
N GLU A 88 -11.83 -8.22 -1.72
CA GLU A 88 -12.26 -8.32 -3.11
C GLU A 88 -11.21 -7.78 -4.07
N VAL A 89 -10.80 -6.51 -3.92
CA VAL A 89 -9.92 -5.86 -4.89
C VAL A 89 -8.48 -6.34 -4.74
N VAL A 90 -7.89 -6.24 -3.54
CA VAL A 90 -6.49 -6.67 -3.33
C VAL A 90 -6.35 -8.16 -3.61
N HIS A 91 -7.27 -8.98 -3.09
CA HIS A 91 -7.26 -10.42 -3.34
C HIS A 91 -7.37 -10.74 -4.85
N SER A 92 -8.35 -10.18 -5.56
CA SER A 92 -8.54 -10.48 -6.98
C SER A 92 -7.39 -10.00 -7.85
N GLU A 93 -6.85 -8.81 -7.60
CA GLU A 93 -5.71 -8.28 -8.35
C GLU A 93 -4.44 -9.08 -8.10
N THR A 94 -4.23 -9.56 -6.87
CA THR A 94 -3.14 -10.47 -6.55
C THR A 94 -3.30 -11.81 -7.27
N ARG A 95 -4.50 -12.41 -7.20
CA ARG A 95 -4.81 -13.69 -7.86
C ARG A 95 -4.59 -13.60 -9.37
N ARG A 96 -5.05 -12.51 -10.00
CA ARG A 96 -4.86 -12.28 -11.44
C ARG A 96 -3.40 -12.16 -11.83
N ALA A 97 -2.57 -11.51 -11.00
CA ALA A 97 -1.13 -11.42 -11.26
C ALA A 97 -0.45 -12.80 -11.19
N LEU A 98 -0.79 -13.62 -10.19
CA LEU A 98 -0.30 -14.99 -10.04
C LEU A 98 -0.73 -15.88 -11.23
N GLU A 99 -2.02 -15.87 -11.56
CA GLU A 99 -2.58 -16.63 -12.69
C GLU A 99 -1.96 -16.22 -14.03
N ALA A 100 -1.74 -14.92 -14.25
CA ALA A 100 -1.14 -14.42 -15.47
C ALA A 100 0.34 -14.78 -15.58
N ALA A 101 1.08 -14.81 -14.48
CA ALA A 101 2.48 -15.24 -14.46
C ALA A 101 2.64 -16.76 -14.66
N GLY A 102 1.65 -17.56 -14.24
CA GLY A 102 1.65 -19.02 -14.36
C GLY A 102 2.64 -19.75 -13.44
N ASP A 103 3.41 -19.00 -12.65
CA ASP A 103 4.33 -19.49 -11.62
C ASP A 103 4.34 -18.49 -10.44
N ASP A 104 3.62 -18.85 -9.38
CA ASP A 104 3.52 -18.05 -8.15
C ASP A 104 4.90 -17.75 -7.55
N GLY A 105 5.86 -18.66 -7.75
CA GLY A 105 7.25 -18.54 -7.32
C GLY A 105 8.05 -17.50 -8.10
N LYS A 106 7.50 -16.85 -9.12
CA LYS A 106 8.10 -15.69 -9.78
C LYS A 106 7.54 -14.36 -9.31
N VAL A 107 6.36 -14.35 -8.70
CA VAL A 107 5.69 -13.11 -8.33
C VAL A 107 6.17 -12.62 -6.97
N ILE A 108 6.68 -11.39 -6.93
CA ILE A 108 7.10 -10.70 -5.70
C ILE A 108 6.40 -9.34 -5.68
N ALA A 109 5.26 -9.24 -5.01
CA ALA A 109 4.51 -7.99 -5.03
C ALA A 109 5.30 -6.86 -4.37
N TRP A 110 5.40 -5.73 -5.07
CA TRP A 110 6.01 -4.54 -4.53
C TRP A 110 4.96 -3.77 -3.73
N VAL A 111 5.14 -3.72 -2.41
CA VAL A 111 4.20 -3.11 -1.46
C VAL A 111 4.84 -1.88 -0.83
N SER A 112 4.06 -0.82 -0.67
CA SER A 112 4.48 0.37 0.09
C SER A 112 3.25 1.03 0.69
N THR A 113 3.39 1.53 1.91
CA THR A 113 2.42 2.45 2.53
C THR A 113 2.52 3.87 1.98
N GLY A 114 3.57 4.16 1.19
CA GLY A 114 3.77 5.44 0.52
C GLY A 114 3.68 6.60 1.51
N ARG A 115 4.62 6.73 2.45
CA ARG A 115 4.62 7.87 3.39
C ARG A 115 5.05 9.21 2.75
N ASN A 116 5.64 9.15 1.56
CA ASN A 116 5.74 10.26 0.62
C ASN A 116 5.11 9.86 -0.75
N PRO A 117 3.84 9.45 -0.75
CA PRO A 117 3.21 8.84 -1.93
C PRO A 117 3.11 9.94 -2.98
N HIS A 118 3.53 9.71 -4.21
CA HIS A 118 3.62 10.69 -5.31
C HIS A 118 2.37 11.61 -5.47
N GLY A 119 2.21 12.61 -4.60
CA GLY A 119 1.00 13.43 -4.42
C GLY A 119 -0.21 12.78 -3.73
N GLY A 120 -0.08 11.62 -3.07
CA GLY A 120 -1.18 10.88 -2.43
C GLY A 120 -1.29 11.03 -0.92
N GLU A 121 -2.07 10.15 -0.29
CA GLU A 121 -2.13 10.01 1.16
C GLU A 121 -1.48 8.71 1.61
N PRO A 122 -0.67 8.77 2.70
CA PRO A 122 -0.06 7.57 3.25
C PRO A 122 -1.09 6.56 3.72
N MET A 123 -0.80 5.29 3.47
CA MET A 123 -1.55 4.18 4.05
C MET A 123 -1.08 3.91 5.48
N THR A 124 -2.03 3.54 6.32
CA THR A 124 -1.79 3.13 7.71
C THR A 124 -1.20 1.72 7.79
N ALA A 125 -0.61 1.37 8.94
CA ALA A 125 -0.15 0.00 9.19
C ALA A 125 -1.29 -1.04 9.15
N ARG A 126 -2.52 -0.63 9.50
CA ARG A 126 -3.71 -1.51 9.39
C ARG A 126 -4.03 -1.83 7.93
N GLU A 127 -3.91 -0.85 7.05
CA GLU A 127 -4.15 -1.06 5.62
C GLU A 127 -3.00 -1.86 4.98
N LEU A 128 -1.76 -1.68 5.44
CA LEU A 128 -0.65 -2.58 5.08
C LEU A 128 -0.97 -4.03 5.46
N GLN A 129 -1.43 -4.26 6.71
CA GLN A 129 -1.82 -5.58 7.16
C GLN A 129 -2.93 -6.17 6.26
N GLY A 130 -3.99 -5.40 5.98
CA GLY A 130 -5.06 -5.83 5.10
C GLY A 130 -4.59 -6.17 3.68
N ILE A 131 -3.63 -5.41 3.13
CA ILE A 131 -3.02 -5.74 1.83
C ILE A 131 -2.29 -7.07 1.89
N LEU A 132 -1.44 -7.25 2.89
CA LEU A 132 -0.59 -8.45 3.00
C LEU A 132 -1.41 -9.71 3.30
N GLU A 133 -2.41 -9.63 4.18
CA GLU A 133 -3.32 -10.74 4.49
C GLU A 133 -4.13 -11.14 3.24
N ALA A 134 -4.78 -10.17 2.57
CA ALA A 134 -5.54 -10.46 1.36
C ALA A 134 -4.66 -11.00 0.22
N SER A 135 -3.43 -10.50 0.09
CA SER A 135 -2.46 -11.01 -0.90
C SER A 135 -2.02 -12.43 -0.56
N GLN A 136 -1.76 -12.73 0.72
CA GLN A 136 -1.41 -14.07 1.18
C GLN A 136 -2.56 -15.05 0.95
N ASP A 137 -3.79 -14.67 1.28
CA ASP A 137 -5.00 -15.46 1.02
C ASP A 137 -5.19 -15.71 -0.49
N ALA A 138 -4.78 -14.76 -1.33
CA ALA A 138 -4.76 -14.92 -2.78
C ALA A 138 -3.69 -15.90 -3.28
N GLY A 139 -2.71 -16.28 -2.45
CA GLY A 139 -1.64 -17.22 -2.78
C GLY A 139 -0.25 -16.57 -2.91
N LEU A 140 -0.11 -15.26 -2.70
CA LEU A 140 1.17 -14.59 -2.79
C LEU A 140 2.12 -15.07 -1.69
N GLN A 141 3.31 -15.52 -2.09
CA GLN A 141 4.29 -16.09 -1.17
C GLN A 141 5.32 -15.07 -0.67
N ARG A 142 5.58 -14.02 -1.46
CA ARG A 142 6.65 -13.05 -1.20
C ARG A 142 6.21 -11.66 -1.62
N PHE A 143 6.68 -10.67 -0.86
CA PHE A 143 6.57 -9.27 -1.20
C PHE A 143 7.91 -8.56 -0.97
N LEU A 144 8.09 -7.45 -1.67
CA LEU A 144 9.14 -6.48 -1.43
C LEU A 144 8.49 -5.24 -0.82
N PHE A 145 8.80 -4.95 0.44
CA PHE A 145 8.34 -3.70 1.06
C PHE A 145 9.30 -2.57 0.73
N GLN A 146 8.80 -1.49 0.14
CA GLN A 146 9.56 -0.26 -0.05
C GLN A 146 9.20 0.75 1.04
N PRO A 147 10.14 1.05 1.95
CA PRO A 147 10.01 2.21 2.80
C PRO A 147 10.17 3.49 1.95
N ASP A 148 9.40 4.53 2.27
CA ASP A 148 9.55 5.83 1.63
C ASP A 148 9.28 6.97 2.64
N PRO A 149 10.31 7.62 3.19
CA PRO A 149 11.74 7.28 3.06
C PRO A 149 12.16 6.12 3.98
N ASP A 150 11.57 6.03 5.17
CA ASP A 150 12.02 5.13 6.24
C ASP A 150 10.91 4.21 6.71
N LEU A 151 11.26 3.05 7.27
CA LEU A 151 10.34 2.07 7.86
C LEU A 151 9.93 2.48 9.29
N SER A 152 8.66 2.34 9.65
CA SER A 152 8.16 2.71 10.99
C SER A 152 8.02 1.50 11.88
N ALA A 153 7.97 1.74 13.20
CA ALA A 153 7.62 0.76 14.21
C ALA A 153 6.30 0.04 13.89
N SER A 154 5.28 0.75 13.44
CA SER A 154 3.96 0.18 13.13
C SER A 154 4.00 -0.75 11.91
N GLU A 155 4.65 -0.34 10.81
CA GLU A 155 4.82 -1.19 9.64
C GLU A 155 5.72 -2.40 9.94
N TRP A 156 6.80 -2.18 10.69
CA TRP A 156 7.70 -3.26 11.09
C TRP A 156 7.02 -4.29 12.00
N THR A 157 6.13 -3.84 12.89
CA THR A 157 5.32 -4.75 13.71
C THR A 157 4.50 -5.69 12.83
N VAL A 158 3.87 -5.17 11.77
CA VAL A 158 3.10 -5.97 10.81
C VAL A 158 4.01 -6.93 10.04
N ILE A 159 5.07 -6.42 9.41
CA ILE A 159 5.96 -7.23 8.56
C ILE A 159 6.65 -8.33 9.37
N SER A 160 7.22 -8.01 10.53
CA SER A 160 7.91 -8.98 11.38
C SER A 160 6.96 -10.04 11.95
N GLY A 161 5.72 -9.65 12.29
CA GLY A 161 4.70 -10.57 12.76
C GLY A 161 4.23 -11.57 11.70
N MET A 162 4.15 -11.15 10.44
CA MET A 162 3.74 -12.02 9.34
C MET A 162 4.87 -12.87 8.78
N CYS A 163 6.11 -12.34 8.74
CA CYS A 163 7.23 -12.98 8.05
C CYS A 163 8.25 -13.65 8.97
N GLY A 164 7.99 -13.70 10.27
CA GLY A 164 8.90 -14.32 11.24
C GLY A 164 8.49 -14.11 12.68
N ASN A 165 9.43 -13.66 13.50
CA ASN A 165 9.17 -13.37 14.89
C ASN A 165 8.65 -11.94 15.03
N LEU A 166 7.47 -11.80 15.63
CA LEU A 166 6.89 -10.51 15.97
C LEU A 166 7.89 -9.65 16.74
N TRP A 167 8.25 -8.50 16.16
CA TRP A 167 9.07 -7.51 16.83
C TRP A 167 8.34 -6.98 18.06
N LYS A 168 9.07 -6.93 19.18
CA LYS A 168 8.58 -6.38 20.45
C LYS A 168 9.25 -5.05 20.68
N GLN A 169 8.43 -4.02 20.91
CA GLN A 169 8.92 -2.72 21.32
C GLN A 169 9.65 -2.84 22.65
N HIS A 170 10.95 -2.56 22.64
CA HIS A 170 11.80 -2.55 23.82
C HIS A 170 12.75 -1.35 23.72
N PRO A 171 12.92 -0.55 24.80
CA PRO A 171 13.79 0.64 24.76
C PRO A 171 15.23 0.32 24.30
N ASP A 172 15.81 -0.77 24.81
CA ASP A 172 17.16 -1.21 24.44
C ASP A 172 17.20 -2.13 23.21
N GLY A 173 16.09 -2.24 22.47
CA GLY A 173 15.95 -3.12 21.31
C GLY A 173 16.28 -2.45 19.98
N TYR A 174 16.10 -3.19 18.89
CA TYR A 174 16.12 -2.61 17.54
C TYR A 174 14.91 -1.69 17.34
N TRP A 175 15.13 -0.54 16.70
CA TRP A 175 14.11 0.40 16.26
C TRP A 175 14.24 0.65 14.75
N PRO A 176 13.14 0.57 13.98
CA PRO A 176 13.14 1.00 12.57
C PRO A 176 13.55 2.46 12.41
N SER A 177 14.27 2.80 11.33
CA SER A 177 14.85 4.14 11.12
C SER A 177 13.84 5.29 11.12
N GLY A 178 12.59 5.01 10.74
CA GLY A 178 11.49 5.97 10.74
C GLY A 178 10.76 6.04 12.08
N SER A 179 11.38 5.60 13.16
CA SER A 179 10.83 5.61 14.51
C SER A 179 11.92 5.87 15.53
N THR A 180 11.55 6.65 16.54
CA THR A 180 12.43 6.88 17.69
C THR A 180 11.99 5.95 18.80
N ALA A 181 12.94 5.32 19.49
CA ALA A 181 12.65 4.73 20.77
C ALA A 181 11.98 5.80 21.66
N PRO A 182 10.97 5.46 22.48
CA PRO A 182 10.55 6.36 23.54
C PRO A 182 11.82 6.72 24.31
N GLU A 183 12.16 8.01 24.41
CA GLU A 183 13.34 8.42 25.19
C GLU A 183 13.23 7.72 26.56
N ALA A 184 14.30 7.24 27.21
CA ALA A 184 15.27 8.08 27.94
C ALA A 184 14.73 9.45 28.43
N PHE A 185 13.41 9.67 28.51
CA PHE A 185 12.75 10.87 28.99
C PHE A 185 13.12 11.01 30.47
N GLY A 186 14.20 11.75 30.73
CA GLY A 186 14.69 12.03 32.09
C GLY A 186 16.19 11.87 32.34
N ARG A 187 17.05 11.52 31.36
CA ARG A 187 18.50 11.41 31.64
C ARG A 187 19.29 12.73 31.58
N ASP A 188 18.76 13.79 30.98
CA ASP A 188 19.49 15.06 30.83
C ASP A 188 19.09 16.14 31.86
N ALA A 189 18.35 15.79 32.91
CA ALA A 189 17.91 16.75 33.93
C ALA A 189 18.72 16.73 35.26
N ASP A 190 19.70 15.84 35.41
CA ASP A 190 20.35 15.60 36.72
C ASP A 190 21.89 15.77 36.71
N GLU A 191 22.48 16.35 35.66
CA GLU A 191 23.94 16.61 35.59
C GLU A 191 24.33 18.10 35.78
N SER A 192 23.42 18.97 36.24
CA SER A 192 23.74 20.40 36.46
C SER A 192 23.60 20.94 37.88
N THR A 193 23.54 20.08 38.92
CA THR A 193 23.61 20.55 40.32
C THR A 193 24.59 19.73 41.16
N GLY A 194 25.86 19.87 40.84
CA GLY A 194 26.94 19.27 41.62
C GLY A 194 28.25 20.05 41.44
N GLU A 195 28.33 21.20 42.13
CA GLU A 195 29.51 22.05 42.48
C GLU A 195 28.91 23.45 42.68
N ASP A 196 28.98 24.14 43.83
CA ASP A 196 30.15 24.36 44.66
C ASP A 196 29.68 24.98 46.02
N ARG A 197 30.05 24.37 47.14
CA ARG A 197 30.08 25.04 48.46
C ARG A 197 31.21 24.45 49.30
N SER A 198 32.41 24.96 49.06
CA SER A 198 33.49 25.04 50.05
C SER A 198 33.20 26.08 51.11
#